data_AF-A0A6L6A815-F1
#
_entry.id   AF-A0A6L6A815-F1
#
_cell.length_a   1.000
_cell.length_b   1.000
_cell.length_c   1.000
_cell.angle_alpha   90.00
_cell.angle_beta   90.00
_cell.angle_gamma   90.00
#
_symmetry.space_group_name_H-M   'P 1'
#
loop_
_entity.id
_entity.type
_entity.pdbx_description
1 polymer ?
#
loop_
_entity_poly.entity_id
_entity_poly.type
_entity_poly.pdbx_seq_one_letter_code
_entity_poly.pdbx_strand_id
1 'polypeptide(L)'
;YYVYAWAAIAPHIDRLRIMTYDYSVARPGPIGPLAWTEKTVKYAVSIMPASKVYIGVPGYGRDWVTAVTGICPSNVASVIKPGAKAATFVMRDAQNLAATYGVVATYNEQYGERTFTYQKSYNGTTAGGLSTSCTATRVAWYQDAQSYTARASLVEKYRLGGLAAWTIGMEEPLALEGVRNVAKSIAPDKVIANLIIETGTVNYGQPISLSATLTIKDKSPLANVPVRVEGKSPGEVDWRLLANATTDIEGKISKKILLGKATTVRVYSEGTWERSAGISNEGAVVINRGLIISATSSIKSGESFAITGSLRPRTVGTTVTLQTLLAGKWVALGASAVTDSLGNFSLPVPAQQRGAVTLRVIAAGDALYPEKISPQFSVLIRSTIPPKLVK
;
A
#
# COMPACT_ATOMS: atom_id res chain seq x y z
N TYR A 1 33.18 28.60 0.17
CA TYR A 1 33.34 27.16 -0.08
C TYR A 1 32.60 26.41 1.01
N TYR A 2 31.69 25.51 0.65
CA TYR A 2 31.03 24.62 1.60
C TYR A 2 31.52 23.20 1.30
N VAL A 3 32.02 22.50 2.32
CA VAL A 3 32.57 21.15 2.17
C VAL A 3 31.44 20.11 1.96
N TYR A 4 30.25 20.35 2.51
CA TYR A 4 29.09 19.46 2.43
C TYR A 4 27.83 20.21 1.99
N ALA A 5 27.52 20.21 0.69
CA ALA A 5 26.29 20.81 0.13
C ALA A 5 25.19 19.77 -0.08
N TRP A 6 24.45 19.47 0.97
CA TRP A 6 23.42 18.42 0.98
C TRP A 6 22.39 18.55 -0.15
N ALA A 7 21.89 19.77 -0.42
CA ALA A 7 20.93 19.99 -1.50
C ALA A 7 21.52 19.72 -2.90
N ALA A 8 22.78 20.06 -3.12
CA ALA A 8 23.44 19.87 -4.42
C ALA A 8 23.81 18.39 -4.65
N ILE A 9 24.16 17.64 -3.61
CA ILE A 9 24.51 16.21 -3.74
C ILE A 9 23.27 15.30 -3.79
N ALA A 10 22.11 15.76 -3.29
CA ALA A 10 20.91 14.94 -3.16
C ALA A 10 20.45 14.24 -4.45
N PRO A 11 20.53 14.85 -5.66
CA PRO A 11 20.19 14.17 -6.91
C PRO A 11 21.18 13.06 -7.31
N HIS A 12 22.42 13.09 -6.79
CA HIS A 12 23.54 12.24 -7.23
C HIS A 12 23.87 11.09 -6.27
N ILE A 13 23.15 10.98 -5.15
CA ILE A 13 23.38 9.94 -4.14
C ILE A 13 22.13 9.10 -3.93
N ASP A 14 22.31 7.81 -3.62
CA ASP A 14 21.20 6.97 -3.18
C ASP A 14 20.89 7.20 -1.69
N ARG A 15 21.93 7.44 -0.88
CA ARG A 15 21.84 7.51 0.58
C ARG A 15 22.77 8.57 1.15
N LEU A 16 22.24 9.40 2.05
CA LEU A 16 23.00 10.28 2.93
C LEU A 16 23.05 9.66 4.34
N ARG A 17 24.22 9.20 4.76
CA ARG A 17 24.48 8.72 6.12
C ARG A 17 24.99 9.87 6.97
N ILE A 18 24.16 10.39 7.86
CA ILE A 18 24.50 11.53 8.70
C ILE A 18 25.17 11.02 9.97
N MET A 19 26.38 11.50 10.25
CA MET A 19 27.13 11.17 11.46
C MET A 19 26.56 11.94 12.67
N THR A 20 25.36 11.59 13.11
CA THR A 20 24.67 12.21 14.26
C THR A 20 25.23 11.72 15.60
N TYR A 21 26.55 11.81 15.75
CA TYR A 21 27.33 11.51 16.94
C TYR A 21 28.57 12.42 17.00
N ASP A 22 29.39 12.28 18.04
CA ASP A 22 30.50 13.19 18.36
C ASP A 22 30.05 14.66 18.58
N TYR A 23 28.87 14.85 19.17
CA TYR A 23 28.40 16.16 19.64
C TYR A 23 29.31 16.70 20.76
N SER A 24 29.57 15.88 21.77
CA SER A 24 30.57 16.14 22.80
C SER A 24 31.87 15.39 22.51
N VAL A 25 32.94 16.14 22.22
CA VAL A 25 34.29 15.58 22.05
C VAL A 25 35.23 16.14 23.12
N ALA A 26 35.36 17.47 23.17
CA ALA A 26 36.30 18.14 24.07
C ALA A 26 35.75 18.33 25.50
N ARG A 27 34.44 18.48 25.65
CA ARG A 27 33.77 18.72 26.93
C ARG A 27 32.85 17.54 27.27
N PRO A 28 32.71 17.17 28.57
CA PRO A 28 31.78 16.13 28.98
C PRO A 28 30.35 16.43 28.53
N GLY A 29 29.66 15.43 28.00
CA GLY A 29 28.27 15.54 27.60
C GLY A 29 27.82 14.41 26.66
N PRO A 30 26.56 14.46 26.19
CA PRO A 30 25.98 13.42 25.35
C PRO A 30 26.74 13.26 24.03
N ILE A 31 26.77 12.02 23.53
CA ILE A 31 27.44 11.64 22.28
C ILE A 31 26.66 12.17 21.07
N GLY A 32 25.34 12.09 21.10
CA GLY A 32 24.45 12.58 20.04
C GLY A 32 23.06 12.86 20.61
N PRO A 33 22.87 13.98 21.34
CA PRO A 33 21.61 14.26 22.03
C PRO A 33 20.40 14.22 21.08
N LEU A 34 19.29 13.64 21.56
CA LEU A 34 18.15 13.28 20.71
C LEU A 34 17.54 14.49 19.97
N ALA A 35 17.36 15.62 20.66
CA ALA A 35 16.83 16.84 20.05
C ALA A 35 17.74 17.41 18.95
N TRP A 36 19.07 17.31 19.11
CA TRP A 36 20.04 17.72 18.09
C TRP A 36 20.01 16.78 16.88
N THR A 37 19.90 15.47 17.13
CA THR A 37 19.72 14.46 16.09
C THR A 37 18.45 14.74 15.28
N GLU A 38 17.31 14.94 15.95
CA GLU A 38 16.04 15.24 15.29
C GLU A 38 16.06 16.57 14.53
N LYS A 39 16.70 17.62 15.06
CA LYS A 39 16.89 18.88 14.34
C LYS A 39 17.65 18.67 13.02
N THR A 40 18.69 17.83 13.07
CA THR A 40 19.50 17.49 11.88
C THR A 40 18.67 16.71 10.85
N VAL A 41 17.84 15.77 11.31
CA VAL A 41 16.90 15.02 10.48
C VAL A 41 15.89 15.95 9.81
N LYS A 42 15.25 16.85 10.56
CA LYS A 42 14.28 17.82 10.05
C LYS A 42 14.86 18.68 8.92
N TYR A 43 16.11 19.11 9.06
CA TYR A 43 16.80 19.85 8.00
C TYR A 43 17.11 18.97 6.78
N ALA A 44 17.60 17.74 6.99
CA ALA A 44 17.90 16.84 5.89
C ALA A 44 16.64 16.54 5.04
N VAL A 45 15.52 16.20 5.67
CA VAL A 45 14.27 15.88 4.96
C VAL A 45 13.61 17.09 4.30
N SER A 46 13.97 18.32 4.69
CA SER A 46 13.46 19.53 4.01
C SER A 46 14.16 19.83 2.69
N ILE A 47 15.29 19.17 2.40
CA ILE A 47 16.11 19.45 1.21
C ILE A 47 16.37 18.21 0.33
N MET A 48 15.95 17.03 0.77
CA MET A 48 16.00 15.79 -0.03
C MET A 48 14.91 14.81 0.39
N PRO A 49 14.58 13.82 -0.44
CA PRO A 49 13.62 12.78 -0.07
C PRO A 49 14.04 12.07 1.22
N ALA A 50 13.10 11.92 2.16
CA ALA A 50 13.38 11.31 3.47
C ALA A 50 13.93 9.89 3.36
N SER A 51 13.52 9.14 2.34
CA SER A 51 14.01 7.80 2.04
C SER A 51 15.53 7.73 1.75
N LYS A 52 16.18 8.85 1.43
CA LYS A 52 17.64 8.91 1.27
C LYS A 52 18.39 9.14 2.59
N VAL A 53 17.71 9.57 3.65
CA VAL A 53 18.35 10.00 4.90
C VAL A 53 18.53 8.81 5.85
N TYR A 54 19.74 8.63 6.38
CA TYR A 54 20.08 7.61 7.37
C TYR A 54 20.73 8.25 8.60
N ILE A 55 20.24 7.90 9.79
CA ILE A 55 20.73 8.46 11.07
C ILE A 55 21.88 7.60 11.61
N GLY A 56 22.98 8.22 12.00
CA GLY A 56 24.12 7.58 12.63
C GLY A 56 23.85 7.20 14.09
N VAL A 57 24.16 5.97 14.48
CA VAL A 57 24.13 5.51 15.87
C VAL A 57 25.53 5.01 16.31
N PRO A 58 26.13 5.59 17.36
CA PRO A 58 27.44 5.18 17.87
C PRO A 58 27.33 3.95 18.78
N GLY A 59 28.17 2.94 18.54
CA GLY A 59 28.39 1.77 19.39
C GLY A 59 29.46 2.01 20.45
N TYR A 60 29.72 3.27 20.81
CA TYR A 60 30.75 3.64 21.77
C TYR A 60 30.24 4.72 22.72
N GLY A 61 30.90 4.82 23.87
CA GLY A 61 30.79 5.93 24.78
C GLY A 61 32.09 6.71 24.92
N ARG A 62 32.02 7.83 25.63
CA ARG A 62 33.15 8.70 25.93
C ARG A 62 33.24 8.94 27.43
N ASP A 63 34.47 9.01 27.94
CA ASP A 63 34.77 9.14 29.35
C ASP A 63 35.81 10.25 29.58
N TRP A 64 35.41 11.29 30.30
CA TRP A 64 36.20 12.50 30.54
C TRP A 64 36.67 12.58 31.99
N VAL A 65 37.90 13.01 32.19
CA VAL A 65 38.38 13.48 33.51
C VAL A 65 37.83 14.87 33.76
N THR A 66 37.08 15.05 34.84
CA THR A 66 36.45 16.33 35.21
C THR A 66 37.12 16.99 36.41
N ALA A 67 37.71 16.21 37.30
CA ALA A 67 38.50 16.71 38.43
C ALA A 67 39.63 15.73 38.76
N VAL A 68 40.70 16.24 39.37
CA VAL A 68 41.80 15.43 39.90
C VAL A 68 42.18 15.98 41.26
N THR A 69 42.26 15.10 42.25
CA THR A 69 42.73 15.41 43.61
C THR A 69 44.02 14.64 43.87
N GLY A 70 45.06 15.32 44.37
CA GLY A 70 46.38 14.71 44.62
C GLY A 70 47.36 14.91 43.45
N ILE A 71 48.48 14.19 43.49
CA ILE A 71 49.55 14.27 42.48
C ILE A 71 49.53 12.99 41.67
N CYS A 72 49.27 13.08 40.37
CA CYS A 72 49.22 11.89 39.53
C CYS A 72 50.62 11.35 39.22
N PRO A 73 50.79 10.03 39.11
CA PRO A 73 52.03 9.41 38.66
C PRO A 73 52.48 9.95 37.30
N SER A 74 53.80 10.08 37.13
CA SER A 74 54.42 10.70 35.95
C SER A 74 54.01 10.05 34.62
N ASN A 75 53.78 8.74 34.62
CA ASN A 75 53.35 7.98 33.44
C ASN A 75 51.91 8.27 32.98
N VAL A 76 51.06 8.85 33.83
CA VAL A 76 49.64 9.12 33.50
C VAL A 76 49.25 10.60 33.62
N ALA A 77 50.08 11.44 34.24
CA ALA A 77 49.78 12.86 34.49
C ALA A 77 49.44 13.68 33.23
N SER A 78 49.92 13.27 32.05
CA SER A 78 49.61 13.94 30.78
C SER A 78 48.18 13.70 30.29
N VAL A 79 47.55 12.58 30.67
CA VAL A 79 46.21 12.14 30.22
C VAL A 79 45.17 12.12 31.34
N ILE A 80 45.60 12.09 32.60
CA ILE A 80 44.73 12.17 33.78
C ILE A 80 44.74 13.61 34.31
N LYS A 81 44.03 14.49 33.60
CA LYS A 81 43.83 15.89 33.98
C LYS A 81 42.52 16.43 33.38
N PRO A 82 41.87 17.41 34.02
CA PRO A 82 40.73 18.09 33.40
C PRO A 82 41.09 18.66 32.03
N GLY A 83 40.20 18.50 31.05
CA GLY A 83 40.42 18.96 29.67
C GLY A 83 41.29 18.04 28.81
N ALA A 84 41.76 16.90 29.33
CA ALA A 84 42.34 15.85 28.50
C ALA A 84 41.29 15.29 27.51
N LYS A 85 41.76 14.74 26.38
CA LYS A 85 40.91 14.08 25.39
C LYS A 85 40.13 12.94 26.07
N ALA A 86 38.82 12.84 25.82
CA ALA A 86 38.03 11.74 26.33
C ALA A 86 38.59 10.39 25.89
N ALA A 87 38.58 9.44 26.83
CA ALA A 87 38.75 8.03 26.50
C ALA A 87 37.49 7.54 25.78
N THR A 88 37.65 6.60 24.85
CA THR A 88 36.53 5.90 24.22
C THR A 88 36.41 4.53 24.85
N PHE A 89 35.18 4.10 25.12
CA PHE A 89 34.88 2.73 25.53
C PHE A 89 33.80 2.14 24.63
N VAL A 90 33.81 0.81 24.50
CA VAL A 90 32.81 0.06 23.74
C VAL A 90 31.48 0.12 24.48
N MET A 91 30.39 0.43 23.78
CA MET A 91 29.07 0.61 24.39
C MET A 91 28.63 -0.60 25.22
N ARG A 92 28.86 -1.82 24.73
CA ARG A 92 28.49 -3.05 25.46
C ARG A 92 29.17 -3.20 26.83
N ASP A 93 30.31 -2.56 27.03
CA ASP A 93 31.10 -2.66 28.26
C ASP A 93 30.71 -1.59 29.29
N ALA A 94 29.83 -0.65 28.92
CA ALA A 94 29.47 0.50 29.74
C ALA A 94 28.89 0.12 31.12
N GLN A 95 28.02 -0.89 31.14
CA GLN A 95 27.40 -1.37 32.38
C GLN A 95 28.45 -2.01 33.31
N ASN A 96 29.35 -2.82 32.76
CA ASN A 96 30.46 -3.42 33.50
C ASN A 96 31.42 -2.35 34.03
N LEU A 97 31.69 -1.31 33.22
CA LEU A 97 32.50 -0.17 33.64
C LEU A 97 31.88 0.55 34.84
N ALA A 98 30.58 0.85 34.80
CA ALA A 98 29.87 1.48 35.92
C ALA A 98 29.87 0.57 37.18
N ALA A 99 29.55 -0.71 37.01
CA ALA A 99 29.52 -1.69 38.10
C ALA A 99 30.87 -1.90 38.78
N THR A 100 31.98 -1.85 38.02
CA THR A 100 33.36 -1.95 38.55
C THR A 100 33.65 -0.88 39.61
N TYR A 101 33.02 0.29 39.51
CA TYR A 101 33.18 1.39 40.47
C TYR A 101 31.97 1.56 41.39
N GLY A 102 31.07 0.58 41.45
CA GLY A 102 29.91 0.60 42.34
C GLY A 102 28.87 1.68 42.03
N VAL A 103 28.82 2.15 40.78
CA VAL A 103 27.85 3.17 40.34
C VAL A 103 26.88 2.62 39.32
N VAL A 104 25.70 3.23 39.23
CA VAL A 104 24.64 2.85 38.29
C VAL A 104 24.45 3.97 37.28
N ALA A 105 24.40 3.62 35.99
CA ALA A 105 24.15 4.58 34.92
C ALA A 105 22.70 5.04 34.91
N THR A 106 22.49 6.36 34.87
CA THR A 106 21.17 6.98 34.81
C THR A 106 20.84 7.38 33.37
N TYR A 107 19.59 7.17 32.97
CA TYR A 107 19.10 7.66 31.68
C TYR A 107 18.73 9.14 31.83
N ASN A 108 19.29 9.96 30.96
CA ASN A 108 18.92 11.36 30.87
C ASN A 108 17.85 11.51 29.78
N GLU A 109 16.59 11.71 30.18
CA GLU A 109 15.45 11.85 29.26
C GLU A 109 15.60 13.04 28.29
N GLN A 110 16.22 14.13 28.72
CA GLN A 110 16.43 15.31 27.88
C GLN A 110 17.34 15.02 26.67
N TYR A 111 18.41 14.24 26.88
CA TYR A 111 19.36 13.89 25.82
C TYR A 111 19.08 12.53 25.18
N GLY A 112 18.29 11.70 25.85
CA GLY A 112 18.00 10.33 25.46
C GLY A 112 19.24 9.44 25.46
N GLU A 113 20.09 9.57 26.47
CA GLU A 113 21.39 8.88 26.60
C GLU A 113 21.69 8.55 28.07
N ARG A 114 22.61 7.61 28.31
CA ARG A 114 23.04 7.22 29.65
C ARG A 114 24.27 7.99 30.08
N THR A 115 24.33 8.30 31.38
CA THR A 115 25.51 8.90 32.01
C THR A 115 25.79 8.28 33.37
N PHE A 116 27.06 8.30 33.78
CA PHE A 116 27.45 8.03 35.17
C PHE A 116 28.73 8.79 35.53
N THR A 117 28.90 9.01 36.82
CA THR A 117 30.10 9.63 37.39
C THR A 117 30.76 8.63 38.33
N TYR A 118 32.07 8.48 38.23
CA TYR A 118 32.84 7.59 39.11
C TYR A 118 34.21 8.19 39.44
N GLN A 119 34.89 7.60 40.41
CA GLN A 119 36.24 8.00 40.79
C GLN A 119 37.22 6.85 40.55
N LYS A 120 38.41 7.18 40.05
CA LYS A 120 39.50 6.22 39.85
C LYS A 120 40.80 6.75 40.44
N SER A 121 41.41 5.96 41.32
CA SER A 121 42.70 6.28 41.91
C SER A 121 43.86 5.71 41.09
N TYR A 122 44.94 6.47 40.99
CA TYR A 122 46.16 6.11 40.30
C TYR A 122 47.33 6.24 41.28
N ASN A 123 48.02 5.13 41.53
CA ASN A 123 49.19 5.07 42.40
C ASN A 123 50.44 4.83 41.57
N GLY A 124 51.56 5.43 41.97
CA GLY A 124 52.84 5.30 41.24
C GLY A 124 53.85 6.31 41.75
N THR A 125 54.77 6.76 40.89
CA THR A 125 55.86 7.66 41.27
C THR A 125 55.97 8.91 40.39
N THR A 126 56.53 9.99 40.94
CA THR A 126 57.03 11.12 40.13
C THR A 126 58.24 10.69 39.31
N ALA A 127 58.68 11.56 38.38
CA ALA A 127 59.92 11.34 37.63
C ALA A 127 61.16 11.22 38.54
N GLY A 128 61.12 11.80 39.75
CA GLY A 128 62.16 11.69 40.77
C GLY A 128 62.01 10.50 41.72
N GLY A 129 61.09 9.57 41.47
CA GLY A 129 60.91 8.35 42.27
C GLY A 129 60.07 8.51 43.54
N LEU A 130 59.50 9.69 43.80
CA LEU A 130 58.65 9.92 44.97
C LEU A 130 57.29 9.25 44.79
N SER A 131 56.81 8.55 45.83
CA SER A 131 55.47 7.95 45.82
C SER A 131 54.37 9.01 45.64
N THR A 132 53.42 8.71 44.78
CA THR A 132 52.32 9.61 44.39
C THR A 132 51.01 8.85 44.28
N SER A 133 49.93 9.55 44.63
CA SER A 133 48.56 9.08 44.42
C SER A 133 47.70 10.25 43.99
N CYS A 134 46.86 10.03 42.99
CA CYS A 134 45.78 10.94 42.64
C CYS A 134 44.48 10.18 42.42
N THR A 135 43.36 10.85 42.69
CA THR A 135 42.02 10.36 42.37
C THR A 135 41.40 11.26 41.33
N ALA A 136 41.04 10.68 40.18
CA ALA A 136 40.35 11.38 39.12
C ALA A 136 38.84 11.14 39.22
N THR A 137 38.06 12.21 39.24
CA THR A 137 36.61 12.16 38.99
C THR A 137 36.39 12.10 37.48
N ARG A 138 35.54 11.16 37.06
CA ARG A 138 35.31 10.82 35.66
C ARG A 138 33.82 10.80 35.37
N VAL A 139 33.44 11.34 34.21
CA VAL A 139 32.04 11.37 33.74
C VAL A 139 32.00 10.65 32.41
N ALA A 140 31.15 9.63 32.30
CA ALA A 140 30.97 8.84 31.11
C ALA A 140 29.59 9.07 30.50
N TRP A 141 29.53 9.19 29.16
CA TRP A 141 28.29 9.25 28.39
C TRP A 141 28.29 8.19 27.29
N TYR A 142 27.15 7.55 27.07
CA TYR A 142 26.97 6.53 26.03
C TYR A 142 25.49 6.37 25.67
N GLN A 143 25.23 5.69 24.55
CA GLN A 143 23.88 5.27 24.17
C GLN A 143 23.61 3.84 24.66
N ASP A 144 22.37 3.54 25.01
CA ASP A 144 21.92 2.19 25.36
C ASP A 144 20.81 1.70 24.41
N ALA A 145 20.18 0.57 24.71
CA ALA A 145 19.06 0.06 23.95
C ALA A 145 17.87 1.03 23.86
N GLN A 146 17.60 1.80 24.92
CA GLN A 146 16.55 2.83 24.93
C GLN A 146 16.93 4.00 24.01
N SER A 147 18.18 4.45 24.04
CA SER A 147 18.72 5.45 23.12
C SER A 147 18.58 5.01 21.66
N TYR A 148 19.01 3.79 21.33
CA TYR A 148 18.93 3.25 19.96
C TYR A 148 17.48 3.16 19.47
N THR A 149 16.57 2.68 20.33
CA THR A 149 15.14 2.59 20.02
C THR A 149 14.57 3.99 19.73
N ALA A 150 14.89 4.99 20.54
CA ALA A 150 14.43 6.37 20.30
C ALA A 150 14.91 6.93 18.96
N ARG A 151 16.14 6.61 18.51
CA ARG A 151 16.64 7.01 17.18
C ARG A 151 15.98 6.19 16.07
N ALA A 152 15.74 4.91 16.30
CA ALA A 152 14.98 4.07 15.36
C ALA A 152 13.56 4.61 15.15
N SER A 153 12.89 5.09 16.20
CA SER A 153 11.56 5.72 16.09
C SER A 153 11.57 7.01 15.24
N LEU A 154 12.72 7.68 15.06
CA LEU A 154 12.82 8.78 14.10
C LEU A 154 12.70 8.29 12.65
N VAL A 155 13.11 7.04 12.35
CA VAL A 155 12.93 6.43 11.03
C VAL A 155 11.45 6.29 10.71
N GLU A 156 10.66 5.80 11.66
CA GLU A 156 9.20 5.75 11.54
C GLU A 156 8.60 7.15 11.38
N LYS A 157 8.92 8.04 12.33
CA LYS A 157 8.34 9.38 12.43
C LYS A 157 8.56 10.23 11.16
N TYR A 158 9.74 10.12 10.56
CA TYR A 158 10.14 10.93 9.42
C TYR A 158 10.23 10.16 8.10
N ARG A 159 9.86 8.87 8.07
CA ARG A 159 9.97 8.01 6.88
C ARG A 159 11.38 7.98 6.30
N LEU A 160 12.36 7.82 7.19
CA LEU A 160 13.78 7.84 6.80
C LEU A 160 14.17 6.53 6.10
N GLY A 161 15.29 6.55 5.38
CA GLY A 161 15.85 5.35 4.75
C GLY A 161 16.37 4.32 5.77
N GLY A 162 16.72 4.76 6.99
CA GLY A 162 17.08 3.87 8.09
C GLY A 162 18.14 4.43 9.04
N LEU A 163 18.92 3.52 9.62
CA LEU A 163 20.02 3.80 10.55
C LEU A 163 21.37 3.39 9.96
N ALA A 164 22.45 4.00 10.44
CA ALA A 164 23.84 3.65 10.12
C ALA A 164 24.64 3.47 11.41
N ALA A 165 25.08 2.25 11.70
CA ALA A 165 25.80 1.93 12.94
C ALA A 165 27.31 2.20 12.81
N TRP A 166 27.89 2.89 13.80
CA TRP A 166 29.33 3.10 13.93
C TRP A 166 29.85 2.57 15.28
N THR A 167 30.52 1.44 15.37
CA THR A 167 30.67 0.42 14.33
C THR A 167 30.02 -0.86 14.82
N ILE A 168 29.44 -1.61 13.87
CA ILE A 168 28.74 -2.87 14.15
C ILE A 168 29.58 -3.78 15.04
N GLY A 169 28.90 -4.38 16.00
CA GLY A 169 29.48 -5.28 16.96
C GLY A 169 30.08 -4.57 18.16
N MET A 170 29.88 -3.27 18.38
CA MET A 170 30.28 -2.57 19.61
C MET A 170 29.09 -2.22 20.51
N GLU A 171 27.89 -2.25 19.95
CA GLU A 171 26.62 -2.08 20.65
C GLU A 171 26.33 -3.22 21.63
N GLU A 172 25.50 -2.94 22.64
CA GLU A 172 24.94 -4.01 23.47
C GLU A 172 23.86 -4.78 22.68
N PRO A 173 23.67 -6.09 22.92
CA PRO A 173 22.76 -6.92 22.12
C PRO A 173 21.31 -6.41 22.03
N LEU A 174 20.76 -5.90 23.14
CA LEU A 174 19.38 -5.41 23.20
C LEU A 174 19.16 -4.15 22.36
N ALA A 175 20.21 -3.39 22.04
CA ALA A 175 20.08 -2.19 21.22
C ALA A 175 19.66 -2.51 19.77
N LEU A 176 20.18 -3.60 19.21
CA LEU A 176 19.73 -4.07 17.89
C LEU A 176 18.34 -4.71 17.92
N GLU A 177 17.94 -5.28 19.05
CA GLU A 177 16.57 -5.80 19.22
C GLU A 177 15.54 -4.67 19.18
N GLY A 178 15.81 -3.55 19.87
CA GLY A 178 14.98 -2.35 19.78
C GLY A 178 14.84 -1.82 18.35
N VAL A 179 15.96 -1.74 17.62
CA VAL A 179 15.96 -1.37 16.19
C VAL A 179 15.14 -2.34 15.36
N ARG A 180 15.30 -3.65 15.57
CA ARG A 180 14.54 -4.70 14.86
C ARG A 180 13.04 -4.58 15.12
N ASN A 181 12.64 -4.30 16.35
CA ASN A 181 11.24 -4.19 16.73
C ASN A 181 10.57 -2.99 16.03
N VAL A 182 11.26 -1.84 15.97
CA VAL A 182 10.79 -0.68 15.18
C VAL A 182 10.74 -1.01 13.69
N ALA A 183 11.76 -1.68 13.15
CA ALA A 183 11.77 -2.06 11.74
C ALA A 183 10.56 -2.96 11.37
N LYS A 184 10.21 -3.91 12.24
CA LYS A 184 9.04 -4.79 12.08
C LYS A 184 7.71 -4.05 12.24
N SER A 185 7.64 -2.96 13.01
CA SER A 185 6.40 -2.20 13.17
C SER A 185 6.09 -1.32 11.95
N ILE A 186 7.10 -0.96 11.16
CA ILE A 186 6.96 -0.08 9.99
C ILE A 186 7.03 -0.78 8.64
N ALA A 187 7.53 -2.02 8.59
CA ALA A 187 7.70 -2.79 7.36
C ALA A 187 6.82 -4.07 7.35
N PRO A 188 6.35 -4.50 6.16
CA PRO A 188 6.48 -3.82 4.87
C PRO A 188 5.50 -2.64 4.75
N ASP A 189 5.83 -1.63 3.94
CA ASP A 189 4.97 -0.45 3.82
C ASP A 189 3.64 -0.84 3.16
N LYS A 190 2.54 -0.34 3.73
CA LYS A 190 1.21 -0.79 3.32
C LYS A 190 0.83 -0.18 1.97
N VAL A 191 0.61 -1.03 0.99
CA VAL A 191 0.04 -0.61 -0.31
C VAL A 191 -1.46 -0.40 -0.16
N ILE A 192 -1.92 0.78 -0.54
CA ILE A 192 -3.33 1.17 -0.61
C ILE A 192 -3.69 1.21 -2.09
N ALA A 193 -4.56 0.30 -2.53
CA ALA A 193 -5.10 0.29 -3.87
C ALA A 193 -6.55 0.76 -3.86
N ASN A 194 -6.94 1.57 -4.83
CA ASN A 194 -8.32 2.02 -5.01
C ASN A 194 -8.76 1.84 -6.46
N LEU A 195 -9.80 1.05 -6.67
CA LEU A 195 -10.41 0.76 -7.96
C LEU A 195 -11.60 1.70 -8.20
N ILE A 196 -11.65 2.24 -9.41
CA ILE A 196 -12.76 3.00 -9.95
C ILE A 196 -13.25 2.30 -11.22
N ILE A 197 -14.54 2.07 -11.29
CA ILE A 197 -15.23 1.52 -12.46
C ILE A 197 -16.12 2.63 -13.02
N GLU A 198 -15.98 2.95 -14.32
CA GLU A 198 -16.72 4.07 -14.93
C GLU A 198 -18.24 3.88 -14.89
N THR A 199 -18.71 2.65 -15.17
CA THR A 199 -20.12 2.27 -15.10
C THR A 199 -20.27 0.89 -14.51
N GLY A 200 -21.17 0.72 -13.53
CA GLY A 200 -21.47 -0.58 -12.94
C GLY A 200 -22.26 -1.51 -13.87
N THR A 201 -22.76 -1.01 -15.01
CA THR A 201 -23.58 -1.79 -15.94
C THR A 201 -23.15 -1.55 -17.39
N VAL A 202 -23.00 -2.62 -18.16
CA VAL A 202 -22.58 -2.56 -19.57
C VAL A 202 -23.33 -3.62 -20.41
N ASN A 203 -23.54 -3.34 -21.69
CA ASN A 203 -24.14 -4.32 -22.61
C ASN A 203 -23.11 -5.39 -23.00
N TYR A 204 -23.59 -6.63 -23.18
CA TYR A 204 -22.74 -7.73 -23.63
C TYR A 204 -21.98 -7.37 -24.92
N GLY A 205 -20.67 -7.67 -24.91
CA GLY A 205 -19.77 -7.36 -26.03
C GLY A 205 -19.23 -5.93 -26.04
N GLN A 206 -19.67 -5.05 -25.13
CA GLN A 206 -19.08 -3.73 -24.94
C GLN A 206 -18.00 -3.77 -23.86
N PRO A 207 -16.86 -3.07 -24.06
CA PRO A 207 -15.83 -2.99 -23.05
C PRO A 207 -16.27 -2.13 -21.87
N ILE A 208 -15.76 -2.47 -20.69
CA ILE A 208 -15.85 -1.62 -19.50
C ILE A 208 -14.48 -1.02 -19.22
N SER A 209 -14.43 0.30 -19.03
CA SER A 209 -13.22 0.97 -18.58
C SER A 209 -13.16 1.00 -17.06
N LEU A 210 -11.99 0.71 -16.54
CA LEU A 210 -11.64 0.79 -15.14
C LEU A 210 -10.31 1.50 -14.98
N SER A 211 -10.15 2.16 -13.84
CA SER A 211 -8.88 2.72 -13.42
C SER A 211 -8.61 2.34 -11.97
N ALA A 212 -7.34 2.29 -11.59
CA ALA A 212 -6.98 2.14 -10.19
C ALA A 212 -5.77 2.99 -9.86
N THR A 213 -5.68 3.40 -8.61
CA THR A 213 -4.53 4.13 -8.06
C THR A 213 -3.92 3.32 -6.93
N LEU A 214 -2.60 3.17 -6.93
CA LEU A 214 -1.82 2.51 -5.88
C LEU A 214 -0.92 3.55 -5.20
N THR A 215 -1.07 3.68 -3.89
CA THR A 215 -0.29 4.57 -3.05
C THR A 215 0.22 3.84 -1.81
N ILE A 216 1.11 4.49 -1.07
CA ILE A 216 1.44 4.10 0.31
C ILE A 216 0.70 5.00 1.31
N LYS A 217 0.88 4.74 2.62
CA LYS A 217 0.14 5.42 3.70
C LYS A 217 0.25 6.95 3.67
N ASP A 218 1.34 7.51 3.15
CA ASP A 218 1.53 8.97 3.02
C ASP A 218 0.93 9.57 1.73
N LYS A 219 0.22 8.74 0.93
CA LYS A 219 -0.38 9.05 -0.37
C LYS A 219 0.61 9.21 -1.53
N SER A 220 1.89 8.93 -1.32
CA SER A 220 2.86 8.90 -2.42
C SER A 220 2.47 7.84 -3.45
N PRO A 221 2.52 8.16 -4.76
CA PRO A 221 2.18 7.22 -5.81
C PRO A 221 3.23 6.11 -5.92
N LEU A 222 2.76 4.90 -6.22
CA LEU A 222 3.63 3.76 -6.48
C LEU A 222 3.81 3.54 -7.98
N ALA A 223 4.90 4.06 -8.53
CA ALA A 223 5.23 3.91 -9.94
C ALA A 223 5.85 2.55 -10.27
N ASN A 224 5.64 2.09 -11.52
CA ASN A 224 6.22 0.87 -12.08
C ASN A 224 5.93 -0.41 -11.27
N VAL A 225 4.75 -0.48 -10.65
CA VAL A 225 4.28 -1.65 -9.90
C VAL A 225 3.43 -2.53 -10.81
N PRO A 226 3.79 -3.80 -11.03
CA PRO A 226 2.95 -4.76 -11.74
C PRO A 226 1.67 -5.05 -10.94
N VAL A 227 0.53 -5.06 -11.62
CA VAL A 227 -0.78 -5.34 -11.02
C VAL A 227 -1.60 -6.28 -11.91
N ARG A 228 -2.46 -7.07 -11.26
CA ARG A 228 -3.48 -7.90 -11.89
C ARG A 228 -4.85 -7.27 -11.67
N VAL A 229 -5.62 -7.12 -12.75
CA VAL A 229 -7.06 -6.93 -12.66
C VAL A 229 -7.66 -8.33 -12.56
N GLU A 230 -8.36 -8.59 -11.46
CA GLU A 230 -8.93 -9.90 -11.16
C GLU A 230 -10.46 -9.80 -11.14
N GLY A 231 -11.12 -10.90 -11.51
CA GLY A 231 -12.57 -11.00 -11.56
C GLY A 231 -13.08 -12.25 -10.86
N LYS A 232 -14.30 -12.17 -10.33
CA LYS A 232 -15.02 -13.31 -9.76
C LYS A 232 -16.50 -13.18 -10.07
N SER A 233 -17.07 -14.15 -10.78
CA SER A 233 -18.50 -14.17 -11.11
C SER A 233 -19.33 -14.89 -10.04
N PRO A 234 -20.66 -14.69 -9.99
CA PRO A 234 -21.53 -15.43 -9.07
C PRO A 234 -21.34 -16.95 -9.19
N GLY A 235 -21.17 -17.62 -8.05
CA GLY A 235 -20.89 -19.05 -7.96
C GLY A 235 -19.41 -19.45 -8.08
N GLU A 236 -18.51 -18.53 -8.45
CA GLU A 236 -17.07 -18.78 -8.44
C GLU A 236 -16.47 -18.50 -7.05
N VAL A 237 -15.51 -19.34 -6.64
CA VAL A 237 -14.77 -19.18 -5.36
C VAL A 237 -13.49 -18.39 -5.59
N ASP A 238 -12.76 -18.75 -6.66
CA ASP A 238 -11.45 -18.20 -6.97
C ASP A 238 -11.53 -16.92 -7.81
N TRP A 239 -10.55 -16.04 -7.59
CA TRP A 239 -10.32 -14.87 -8.43
C TRP A 239 -9.53 -15.28 -9.67
N ARG A 240 -10.05 -14.94 -10.84
CA ARG A 240 -9.38 -15.18 -12.13
C ARG A 240 -8.74 -13.92 -12.67
N LEU A 241 -7.61 -14.08 -13.36
CA LEU A 241 -6.96 -12.98 -14.07
C LEU A 241 -7.82 -12.49 -15.24
N LEU A 242 -8.11 -11.19 -15.29
CA LEU A 242 -8.80 -10.52 -16.39
C LEU A 242 -7.83 -9.69 -17.25
N ALA A 243 -6.86 -9.02 -16.63
CA ALA A 243 -5.85 -8.24 -17.35
C ALA A 243 -4.60 -8.02 -16.48
N ASN A 244 -3.45 -7.84 -17.12
CA ASN A 244 -2.24 -7.34 -16.48
C ASN A 244 -2.05 -5.85 -16.78
N ALA A 245 -1.50 -5.11 -15.82
CA ALA A 245 -1.12 -3.72 -15.99
C ALA A 245 0.14 -3.40 -15.15
N THR A 246 0.73 -2.25 -15.41
CA THR A 246 1.80 -1.68 -14.60
C THR A 246 1.45 -0.23 -14.32
N THR A 247 1.63 0.22 -13.08
CA THR A 247 1.32 1.60 -12.71
C THR A 247 2.25 2.60 -13.39
N ASP A 248 1.68 3.72 -13.82
CA ASP A 248 2.44 4.87 -14.31
C ASP A 248 3.14 5.65 -13.18
N ILE A 249 3.77 6.78 -13.51
CA ILE A 249 4.47 7.62 -12.53
C ILE A 249 3.56 8.22 -11.45
N GLU A 250 2.25 8.31 -11.72
CA GLU A 250 1.22 8.77 -10.80
C GLU A 250 0.62 7.61 -9.99
N GLY A 251 1.16 6.40 -10.12
CA GLY A 251 0.67 5.21 -9.44
C GLY A 251 -0.65 4.70 -10.01
N LYS A 252 -1.02 5.10 -11.23
CA LYS A 252 -2.32 4.78 -11.83
C LYS A 252 -2.21 3.70 -12.89
N ILE A 253 -3.31 2.98 -13.05
CA ILE A 253 -3.58 2.14 -14.23
C ILE A 253 -4.91 2.55 -14.86
N SER A 254 -5.02 2.38 -16.17
CA SER A 254 -6.28 2.44 -16.91
C SER A 254 -6.36 1.26 -17.85
N LYS A 255 -7.48 0.53 -17.82
CA LYS A 255 -7.71 -0.65 -18.66
C LYS A 255 -9.15 -0.70 -19.15
N LYS A 256 -9.32 -1.22 -20.36
CA LYS A 256 -10.61 -1.65 -20.90
C LYS A 256 -10.63 -3.17 -20.91
N ILE A 257 -11.65 -3.77 -20.31
CA ILE A 257 -11.81 -5.22 -20.26
C ILE A 257 -13.18 -5.62 -20.85
N LEU A 258 -13.29 -6.84 -21.36
CA LEU A 258 -14.54 -7.42 -21.83
C LEU A 258 -15.02 -8.47 -20.83
N LEU A 259 -16.28 -8.38 -20.43
CA LEU A 259 -16.89 -9.29 -19.49
C LEU A 259 -18.11 -9.96 -20.13
N GLY A 260 -18.16 -11.29 -20.03
CA GLY A 260 -19.25 -12.08 -20.61
C GLY A 260 -20.45 -12.29 -19.70
N LYS A 261 -20.31 -12.06 -18.39
CA LYS A 261 -21.33 -12.30 -17.35
C LYS A 261 -21.08 -11.37 -16.17
N ALA A 262 -22.07 -11.24 -15.28
CA ALA A 262 -21.90 -10.48 -14.03
C ALA A 262 -20.60 -10.89 -13.31
N THR A 263 -19.79 -9.91 -12.93
CA THR A 263 -18.45 -10.13 -12.40
C THR A 263 -18.11 -9.04 -11.39
N THR A 264 -17.67 -9.44 -10.20
CA THR A 264 -17.01 -8.55 -9.24
C THR A 264 -15.54 -8.42 -9.63
N VAL A 265 -15.02 -7.21 -9.68
CA VAL A 265 -13.65 -6.90 -10.13
C VAL A 265 -12.86 -6.28 -8.97
N ARG A 266 -11.57 -6.59 -8.91
CA ARG A 266 -10.59 -5.93 -8.03
C ARG A 266 -9.25 -5.76 -8.73
N VAL A 267 -8.39 -4.93 -8.18
CA VAL A 267 -6.97 -4.81 -8.56
C VAL A 267 -6.11 -5.35 -7.43
N TYR A 268 -5.14 -6.18 -7.81
CA TYR A 268 -4.22 -6.85 -6.91
C TYR A 268 -2.77 -6.55 -7.32
N SER A 269 -1.91 -6.29 -6.35
CA SER A 269 -0.45 -6.21 -6.51
C SER A 269 0.22 -7.17 -5.55
N GLU A 270 1.26 -7.85 -6.03
CA GLU A 270 2.04 -8.78 -5.23
C GLU A 270 2.81 -8.07 -4.11
N GLY A 271 2.92 -8.74 -2.96
CA GLY A 271 3.77 -8.27 -1.88
C GLY A 271 5.25 -8.44 -2.21
N THR A 272 6.08 -7.58 -1.63
CA THR A 272 7.54 -7.66 -1.65
C THR A 272 8.06 -7.57 -0.22
N TRP A 273 9.38 -7.68 -0.04
CA TRP A 273 10.00 -7.43 1.26
C TRP A 273 9.88 -5.96 1.70
N GLU A 274 9.70 -5.03 0.75
CA GLU A 274 9.55 -3.58 1.01
C GLU A 274 8.09 -3.17 1.24
N ARG A 275 7.15 -3.86 0.60
CA ARG A 275 5.74 -3.44 0.48
C ARG A 275 4.78 -4.59 0.66
N SER A 276 3.69 -4.38 1.40
CA SER A 276 2.63 -5.39 1.51
C SER A 276 1.97 -5.62 0.16
N ALA A 277 1.28 -6.75 -0.01
CA ALA A 277 0.36 -6.88 -1.14
C ALA A 277 -0.68 -5.75 -1.08
N GLY A 278 -1.02 -5.21 -2.24
CA GLY A 278 -2.05 -4.18 -2.38
C GLY A 278 -3.32 -4.78 -2.97
N ILE A 279 -4.44 -4.67 -2.26
CA ILE A 279 -5.74 -5.17 -2.69
C ILE A 279 -6.70 -3.99 -2.69
N SER A 280 -7.36 -3.74 -3.83
CA SER A 280 -8.35 -2.66 -3.93
C SER A 280 -9.67 -3.00 -3.28
N ASN A 281 -10.55 -2.00 -3.14
CA ASN A 281 -11.98 -2.24 -3.04
C ASN A 281 -12.48 -3.10 -4.22
N GLU A 282 -13.57 -3.82 -3.97
CA GLU A 282 -14.27 -4.60 -4.99
C GLU A 282 -15.33 -3.75 -5.67
N GLY A 283 -15.50 -3.94 -6.98
CA GLY A 283 -16.56 -3.28 -7.76
C GLY A 283 -17.35 -4.29 -8.57
N ALA A 284 -18.68 -4.27 -8.41
CA ALA A 284 -19.58 -5.16 -9.14
C ALA A 284 -19.89 -4.61 -10.54
N VAL A 285 -19.84 -5.48 -11.54
CA VAL A 285 -20.21 -5.18 -12.93
C VAL A 285 -21.35 -6.08 -13.37
N VAL A 286 -22.44 -5.46 -13.81
CA VAL A 286 -23.62 -6.11 -14.37
C VAL A 286 -23.52 -6.12 -15.90
N ILE A 287 -23.81 -7.27 -16.51
CA ILE A 287 -23.81 -7.44 -17.96
C ILE A 287 -25.23 -7.58 -18.48
N ASN A 288 -25.70 -6.58 -19.23
CA ASN A 288 -26.99 -6.65 -19.91
C ASN A 288 -26.89 -7.53 -21.15
N ARG A 289 -27.76 -8.54 -21.25
CA ARG A 289 -27.87 -9.38 -22.43
C ARG A 289 -28.30 -8.56 -23.67
N GLY A 290 -27.76 -8.94 -24.82
CA GLY A 290 -28.34 -8.61 -26.11
C GLY A 290 -29.54 -9.51 -26.37
N LEU A 291 -30.66 -8.90 -26.79
CA LEU A 291 -31.87 -9.60 -27.21
C LEU A 291 -32.20 -9.14 -28.63
N ILE A 292 -32.03 -10.04 -29.59
CA ILE A 292 -32.25 -9.78 -31.01
C ILE A 292 -33.57 -10.46 -31.40
N ILE A 293 -34.50 -9.69 -31.96
CA ILE A 293 -35.82 -10.17 -32.38
C ILE A 293 -35.89 -10.18 -33.91
N SER A 294 -36.44 -11.26 -34.46
CA SER A 294 -36.82 -11.39 -35.86
C SER A 294 -38.31 -11.69 -35.94
N ALA A 295 -39.07 -10.71 -36.43
CA ALA A 295 -40.51 -10.74 -36.52
C ALA A 295 -40.94 -10.42 -37.96
N THR A 296 -41.97 -11.11 -38.45
CA THR A 296 -42.63 -10.77 -39.71
C THR A 296 -43.38 -9.45 -39.58
N SER A 297 -43.29 -8.56 -40.57
CA SER A 297 -43.99 -7.27 -40.53
C SER A 297 -45.50 -7.37 -40.75
N SER A 298 -45.96 -8.39 -41.49
CA SER A 298 -47.39 -8.62 -41.70
C SER A 298 -47.75 -10.09 -41.95
N ILE A 299 -48.92 -10.49 -41.47
CA ILE A 299 -49.48 -11.85 -41.57
C ILE A 299 -50.95 -11.74 -41.97
N LYS A 300 -51.53 -12.78 -42.60
CA LYS A 300 -52.97 -12.79 -42.91
C LYS A 300 -53.78 -13.11 -41.66
N SER A 301 -54.95 -12.50 -41.54
CA SER A 301 -55.89 -12.77 -40.45
C SER A 301 -56.24 -14.25 -40.41
N GLY A 302 -56.18 -14.84 -39.22
CA GLY A 302 -56.45 -16.27 -39.01
C GLY A 302 -55.24 -17.20 -39.15
N GLU A 303 -54.09 -16.73 -39.65
CA GLU A 303 -52.86 -17.53 -39.70
C GLU A 303 -52.05 -17.42 -38.40
N SER A 304 -51.52 -18.55 -37.92
CA SER A 304 -50.50 -18.55 -36.87
C SER A 304 -49.13 -18.22 -37.46
N PHE A 305 -48.25 -17.66 -36.63
CA PHE A 305 -46.88 -17.33 -37.02
C PHE A 305 -45.95 -17.51 -35.81
N ALA A 306 -44.65 -17.33 -36.02
CA ALA A 306 -43.67 -17.40 -34.94
C ALA A 306 -42.85 -16.12 -34.86
N ILE A 307 -42.58 -15.67 -33.64
CA ILE A 307 -41.53 -14.68 -33.36
C ILE A 307 -40.26 -15.44 -33.03
N THR A 308 -39.20 -15.21 -33.80
CA THR A 308 -37.90 -15.83 -33.55
C THR A 308 -36.92 -14.80 -33.03
N GLY A 309 -35.83 -15.26 -32.42
CA GLY A 309 -34.80 -14.36 -31.95
C GLY A 309 -33.65 -15.10 -31.32
N SER A 310 -32.68 -14.34 -30.79
CA SER A 310 -31.56 -14.90 -30.06
C SER A 310 -31.08 -14.01 -28.92
N LEU A 311 -30.52 -14.66 -27.90
CA LEU A 311 -29.81 -14.02 -26.79
C LEU A 311 -28.29 -13.99 -27.03
N ARG A 312 -27.67 -12.93 -26.52
CA ARG A 312 -26.21 -12.74 -26.46
C ARG A 312 -25.82 -12.33 -25.03
N PRO A 313 -24.93 -13.08 -24.35
CA PRO A 313 -24.25 -14.30 -24.80
C PRO A 313 -25.23 -15.46 -25.02
N ARG A 314 -24.77 -16.48 -25.74
CA ARG A 314 -25.55 -17.68 -26.02
C ARG A 314 -25.74 -18.45 -24.72
N THR A 315 -26.98 -18.55 -24.26
CA THR A 315 -27.36 -19.29 -23.04
C THR A 315 -28.47 -20.25 -23.39
N VAL A 316 -28.33 -21.51 -22.98
CA VAL A 316 -29.38 -22.54 -23.10
C VAL A 316 -30.31 -22.47 -21.89
N GLY A 317 -31.59 -22.75 -22.09
CA GLY A 317 -32.55 -22.90 -21.00
C GLY A 317 -33.05 -21.57 -20.40
N THR A 318 -32.77 -20.42 -21.01
CA THR A 318 -33.35 -19.15 -20.57
C THR A 318 -34.80 -19.08 -21.02
N THR A 319 -35.72 -18.89 -20.07
CA THR A 319 -37.14 -18.70 -20.37
C THR A 319 -37.37 -17.36 -21.08
N VAL A 320 -38.07 -17.43 -22.21
CA VAL A 320 -38.46 -16.28 -23.03
C VAL A 320 -39.99 -16.26 -23.15
N THR A 321 -40.60 -15.10 -22.91
CA THR A 321 -42.05 -14.91 -22.94
C THR A 321 -42.41 -13.79 -23.91
N LEU A 322 -43.42 -14.03 -24.74
CA LEU A 322 -44.03 -13.01 -25.59
C LEU A 322 -45.16 -12.31 -24.83
N GLN A 323 -45.23 -10.99 -24.94
CA GLN A 323 -46.35 -10.21 -24.41
C GLN A 323 -46.97 -9.34 -25.50
N THR A 324 -48.27 -9.12 -25.39
CA THR A 324 -49.05 -8.21 -26.22
C THR A 324 -49.63 -7.06 -25.38
N LEU A 325 -49.81 -5.90 -26.00
CA LEU A 325 -50.41 -4.74 -25.36
C LEU A 325 -51.92 -4.74 -25.58
N LEU A 326 -52.69 -4.97 -24.50
CA LEU A 326 -54.16 -4.97 -24.51
C LEU A 326 -54.67 -3.93 -23.52
N ALA A 327 -55.47 -2.97 -24.00
CA ALA A 327 -56.03 -1.88 -23.19
C ALA A 327 -54.98 -1.18 -22.30
N GLY A 328 -53.78 -0.94 -22.85
CA GLY A 328 -52.67 -0.30 -22.14
C GLY A 328 -51.90 -1.19 -21.15
N LYS A 329 -52.26 -2.48 -21.01
CA LYS A 329 -51.57 -3.43 -20.13
C LYS A 329 -50.88 -4.52 -20.95
N TRP A 330 -49.67 -4.89 -20.53
CA TRP A 330 -48.91 -5.99 -21.12
C TRP A 330 -49.39 -7.33 -20.56
N VAL A 331 -49.81 -8.23 -21.43
CA VAL A 331 -50.31 -9.56 -21.08
C VAL A 331 -49.54 -10.62 -21.86
N ALA A 332 -49.26 -11.77 -21.27
CA ALA A 332 -48.61 -12.89 -21.96
C ALA A 332 -49.42 -13.33 -23.19
N LEU A 333 -48.74 -13.58 -24.31
CA LEU A 333 -49.35 -14.05 -25.56
C LEU A 333 -48.73 -15.39 -25.95
N GLY A 334 -49.48 -16.47 -25.78
CA GLY A 334 -49.01 -17.82 -26.08
C GLY A 334 -48.12 -18.41 -24.98
N ALA A 335 -47.51 -19.56 -25.28
CA ALA A 335 -46.62 -20.26 -24.36
C ALA A 335 -45.21 -19.65 -24.38
N SER A 336 -44.53 -19.67 -23.22
CA SER A 336 -43.11 -19.35 -23.14
C SER A 336 -42.28 -20.40 -23.88
N ALA A 337 -41.11 -19.99 -24.37
CA ALA A 337 -40.10 -20.87 -24.94
C ALA A 337 -38.84 -20.84 -24.07
N VAL A 338 -37.95 -21.82 -24.27
CA VAL A 338 -36.59 -21.80 -23.72
C VAL A 338 -35.59 -21.65 -24.85
N THR A 339 -34.48 -20.98 -24.58
CA THR A 339 -33.40 -20.86 -25.56
C THR A 339 -32.65 -22.18 -25.77
N ASP A 340 -32.23 -22.42 -27.01
CA ASP A 340 -31.36 -23.55 -27.37
C ASP A 340 -29.88 -23.32 -27.03
N SER A 341 -28.99 -24.26 -27.38
CA SER A 341 -27.54 -24.14 -27.16
C SER A 341 -26.87 -22.99 -27.92
N LEU A 342 -27.52 -22.47 -28.96
CA LEU A 342 -27.09 -21.31 -29.73
C LEU A 342 -27.72 -20.00 -29.22
N GLY A 343 -28.51 -20.08 -28.15
CA GLY A 343 -29.26 -18.97 -27.57
C GLY A 343 -30.46 -18.54 -28.40
N ASN A 344 -30.88 -19.33 -29.39
CA ASN A 344 -32.04 -19.01 -30.22
C ASN A 344 -33.33 -19.44 -29.53
N PHE A 345 -34.42 -18.75 -29.85
CA PHE A 345 -35.77 -19.13 -29.42
C PHE A 345 -36.78 -18.94 -30.55
N SER A 346 -37.90 -19.66 -30.46
CA SER A 346 -39.06 -19.52 -31.33
C SER A 346 -40.31 -19.50 -30.48
N LEU A 347 -41.07 -18.41 -30.53
CA LEU A 347 -42.29 -18.20 -29.77
C LEU A 347 -43.49 -18.33 -30.72
N PRO A 348 -44.33 -19.37 -30.58
CA PRO A 348 -45.51 -19.53 -31.40
C PRO A 348 -46.55 -18.47 -31.03
N VAL A 349 -47.09 -17.79 -32.04
CA VAL A 349 -48.16 -16.81 -31.91
C VAL A 349 -49.45 -17.40 -32.47
N PRO A 350 -50.50 -17.56 -31.67
CA PRO A 350 -51.78 -18.05 -32.15
C PRO A 350 -52.41 -17.05 -33.13
N ALA A 351 -53.36 -17.51 -33.95
CA ALA A 351 -54.06 -16.68 -34.91
C ALA A 351 -54.61 -15.39 -34.26
N GLN A 352 -54.34 -14.25 -34.89
CA GLN A 352 -54.74 -12.94 -34.40
C GLN A 352 -55.89 -12.36 -35.23
N GLN A 353 -56.69 -11.51 -34.60
CA GLN A 353 -57.73 -10.72 -35.28
C GLN A 353 -57.11 -9.61 -36.13
N ARG A 354 -57.85 -9.14 -37.13
CA ARG A 354 -57.43 -8.04 -38.01
C ARG A 354 -57.07 -6.79 -37.19
N GLY A 355 -55.93 -6.18 -37.50
CA GLY A 355 -55.43 -4.99 -36.81
C GLY A 355 -53.91 -4.99 -36.69
N ALA A 356 -53.37 -4.07 -35.89
CA ALA A 356 -51.96 -4.07 -35.52
C ALA A 356 -51.80 -4.67 -34.12
N VAL A 357 -51.03 -5.75 -34.00
CA VAL A 357 -50.70 -6.35 -32.70
C VAL A 357 -49.37 -5.80 -32.22
N THR A 358 -49.36 -5.14 -31.07
CA THR A 358 -48.15 -4.58 -30.47
C THR A 358 -47.57 -5.56 -29.47
N LEU A 359 -46.32 -5.95 -29.69
CA LEU A 359 -45.64 -7.04 -29.03
C LEU A 359 -44.34 -6.59 -28.37
N ARG A 360 -43.93 -7.31 -27.33
CA ARG A 360 -42.56 -7.27 -26.77
C ARG A 360 -42.15 -8.65 -26.29
N VAL A 361 -40.85 -8.89 -26.24
CA VAL A 361 -40.27 -10.14 -25.77
C VAL A 361 -39.54 -9.89 -24.46
N ILE A 362 -39.72 -10.77 -23.48
CA ILE A 362 -39.04 -10.75 -22.19
C ILE A 362 -38.18 -12.02 -22.10
N ALA A 363 -36.89 -11.85 -21.88
CA ALA A 363 -36.00 -12.91 -21.46
C ALA A 363 -35.78 -12.82 -19.94
N ALA A 364 -36.09 -13.90 -19.23
CA ALA A 364 -36.00 -13.96 -17.77
C ALA A 364 -34.57 -13.71 -17.28
N GLY A 365 -34.47 -13.02 -16.14
CA GLY A 365 -33.21 -12.83 -15.42
C GLY A 365 -32.78 -14.08 -14.66
N ASP A 366 -31.48 -14.16 -14.36
CA ASP A 366 -30.86 -15.17 -13.51
C ASP A 366 -29.70 -14.58 -12.70
N ALA A 367 -28.93 -15.42 -12.02
CA ALA A 367 -27.80 -14.99 -11.20
C ALA A 367 -26.69 -14.28 -11.99
N LEU A 368 -26.57 -14.51 -13.30
CA LEU A 368 -25.50 -13.98 -14.14
C LEU A 368 -25.93 -12.78 -14.98
N TYR A 369 -27.24 -12.64 -15.22
CA TYR A 369 -27.78 -11.60 -16.10
C TYR A 369 -29.15 -11.09 -15.61
N PRO A 370 -29.40 -9.78 -15.66
CA PRO A 370 -30.70 -9.22 -15.36
C PRO A 370 -31.74 -9.61 -16.42
N GLU A 371 -33.02 -9.45 -16.08
CA GLU A 371 -34.12 -9.57 -17.05
C GLU A 371 -33.93 -8.59 -18.21
N LYS A 372 -34.23 -9.05 -19.43
CA LYS A 372 -34.13 -8.22 -20.63
C LYS A 372 -35.47 -8.15 -21.34
N ILE A 373 -35.98 -6.92 -21.47
CA ILE A 373 -37.19 -6.61 -22.24
C ILE A 373 -36.76 -6.01 -23.58
N SER A 374 -37.32 -6.50 -24.69
CA SER A 374 -37.10 -5.93 -26.02
C SER A 374 -37.80 -4.57 -26.15
N PRO A 375 -37.37 -3.71 -27.08
CA PRO A 375 -38.25 -2.65 -27.59
C PRO A 375 -39.58 -3.24 -28.06
N GLN A 376 -40.65 -2.46 -28.00
CA GLN A 376 -41.94 -2.84 -28.55
C GLN A 376 -41.89 -2.81 -30.09
N PHE A 377 -42.58 -3.74 -30.74
CA PHE A 377 -42.72 -3.80 -32.19
C PHE A 377 -44.14 -4.22 -32.55
N SER A 378 -44.57 -3.95 -33.78
CA SER A 378 -45.93 -4.28 -34.23
C SER A 378 -45.93 -5.22 -35.42
N VAL A 379 -46.88 -6.15 -35.45
CA VAL A 379 -47.16 -7.05 -36.57
C VAL A 379 -48.53 -6.68 -37.14
N LEU A 380 -48.60 -6.39 -38.45
CA LEU A 380 -49.86 -6.05 -39.11
C LEU A 380 -50.62 -7.30 -39.54
N ILE A 381 -51.84 -7.48 -39.03
CA ILE A 381 -52.73 -8.57 -39.39
C ILE A 381 -53.70 -8.10 -40.48
N ARG A 382 -53.45 -8.58 -41.71
CA ARG A 382 -54.15 -8.15 -42.93
C ARG A 382 -55.41 -8.97 -43.19
N SER A 383 -56.44 -8.34 -43.74
CA SER A 383 -57.66 -9.02 -44.19
C SER A 383 -57.34 -10.03 -45.30
N THR A 384 -57.99 -11.19 -45.27
CA THR A 384 -58.00 -12.19 -46.36
C THR A 384 -59.02 -11.85 -47.46
N ILE A 385 -59.93 -10.90 -47.20
CA ILE A 385 -60.94 -10.44 -48.15
C ILE A 385 -60.37 -9.26 -48.96
N PRO A 386 -60.30 -9.33 -50.31
CA PRO A 386 -59.89 -8.19 -51.12
C PRO A 386 -60.86 -7.01 -50.90
N PRO A 387 -60.40 -5.76 -50.97
CA PRO A 387 -61.30 -4.62 -50.84
C PRO A 387 -62.38 -4.74 -51.93
N LYS A 388 -63.65 -4.80 -51.52
CA LYS A 388 -64.74 -4.55 -52.47
C LYS A 388 -64.52 -3.15 -53.02
N LEU A 389 -64.26 -3.04 -54.32
CA LEU A 389 -64.40 -1.79 -55.06
C LEU A 389 -65.85 -1.32 -54.83
N VAL A 390 -66.01 -0.30 -54.00
CA VAL A 390 -67.27 0.42 -53.86
C VAL A 390 -67.41 1.24 -55.15
N LYS A 391 -68.43 0.93 -55.94
CA LYS A 391 -68.87 1.72 -57.09
C LYS A 391 -69.57 2.98 -56.62
#